data_AF-A0A378IKY8-F1
#
_entry.id   AF-A0A378IKY8-F1
#
_cell.length_a   1.000
_cell.length_b   1.000
_cell.length_c   1.000
_cell.angle_alpha   90.00
_cell.angle_beta   90.00
_cell.angle_gamma   90.00
#
_symmetry.space_group_name_H-M   'P 1'
#
loop_
_entity.id
_entity.type
_entity.pdbx_description
1 polymer ?
#
loop_
_entity_poly.entity_id
_entity_poly.type
_entity_poly.pdbx_seq_one_letter_code
_entity_poly.pdbx_strand_id
1 'polypeptide(L)'
;MSTYSNVIKSILGEIIKVRDSGAISATVIMTYVAIDTMAFLSMPLNQTKNGKKEFISWVNKYMKTDEMQSYQYSGKDMYAARCGKLHSYSAFSDYANNNGCKLYGYTGETEHLYNPKESERLVLISVPRLVNDFITGLKNFFQDALKDKTLQQNIDSRIKFVYQQFDINQEEISDKVP
;
A
#
# COMPACT_ATOMS: atom_id res chain seq x y z
N MET A 1 3.13 20.96 -7.73
CA MET A 1 4.29 20.07 -7.49
C MET A 1 4.68 19.94 -6.02
N SER A 2 4.61 20.98 -5.18
CA SER A 2 5.03 20.90 -3.75
C SER A 2 4.18 19.96 -2.89
N THR A 3 2.85 19.97 -3.02
CA THR A 3 1.95 19.15 -2.20
C THR A 3 2.10 17.64 -2.44
N TYR A 4 2.29 17.24 -3.71
CA TYR A 4 2.48 15.82 -4.07
C TYR A 4 3.76 15.28 -3.44
N SER A 5 4.84 16.06 -3.54
CA SER A 5 6.13 15.70 -2.97
C SER A 5 6.03 15.49 -1.45
N ASN A 6 5.29 16.35 -0.74
CA ASN A 6 5.15 16.25 0.71
C ASN A 6 4.37 15.01 1.15
N VAL A 7 3.24 14.70 0.50
CA VAL A 7 2.45 13.49 0.82
C VAL A 7 3.24 12.22 0.52
N ILE A 8 3.92 12.16 -0.63
CA ILE A 8 4.79 11.04 -0.98
C ILE A 8 5.90 10.86 0.05
N LYS A 9 6.59 11.94 0.41
CA LYS A 9 7.67 11.91 1.41
C LYS A 9 7.17 11.46 2.78
N SER A 10 5.99 11.91 3.20
CA SER A 10 5.42 11.51 4.49
C SER A 10 5.11 10.01 4.51
N ILE A 11 4.36 9.49 3.54
CA ILE A 11 4.01 8.07 3.48
C ILE A 11 5.24 7.17 3.34
N LEU A 12 6.15 7.51 2.41
CA LEU A 12 7.39 6.73 2.22
C LEU A 12 8.29 6.80 3.45
N GLY A 13 8.39 7.97 4.08
CA GLY A 13 9.17 8.16 5.29
C GLY A 13 8.71 7.23 6.40
N GLU A 14 7.40 7.14 6.64
CA GLU A 14 6.86 6.21 7.66
C GLU A 14 7.12 4.75 7.31
N ILE A 15 6.90 4.32 6.07
CA ILE A 15 7.20 2.94 5.62
C ILE A 15 8.68 2.61 5.84
N ILE A 16 9.59 3.51 5.47
CA ILE A 16 11.03 3.32 5.59
C ILE A 16 11.43 3.25 7.07
N LYS A 17 10.93 4.17 7.91
CA LYS A 17 11.20 4.15 9.36
C LYS A 17 10.82 2.82 9.99
N VAL A 18 9.60 2.33 9.73
CA VAL A 18 9.15 1.05 10.32
C VAL A 18 9.90 -0.16 9.74
N ARG A 19 10.25 -0.12 8.45
CA ARG A 19 11.06 -1.16 7.81
C ARG A 19 12.45 -1.25 8.45
N ASP A 20 13.12 -0.11 8.61
CA ASP A 20 14.50 -0.04 9.11
C ASP A 20 14.58 -0.40 10.60
N SER A 21 13.46 -0.30 11.33
CA SER A 21 13.33 -0.84 12.70
C SER A 21 13.26 -2.38 12.78
N GLY A 22 13.12 -3.08 11.65
CA GLY A 22 12.92 -4.53 11.59
C GLY A 22 11.49 -5.00 11.87
N ALA A 23 10.53 -4.07 12.05
CA ALA A 23 9.15 -4.40 12.35
C ALA A 23 8.37 -4.86 11.09
N ILE A 24 8.56 -6.13 10.70
CA ILE A 24 7.95 -6.77 9.51
C ILE A 24 6.44 -6.48 9.42
N SER A 25 5.68 -6.79 10.48
CA SER A 25 4.23 -6.64 10.47
C SER A 25 3.77 -5.18 10.33
N ALA A 26 4.43 -4.26 11.03
CA ALA A 26 4.12 -2.83 10.95
C ALA A 26 4.43 -2.28 9.55
N THR A 27 5.53 -2.73 8.95
CA THR A 27 5.90 -2.39 7.57
C THR A 27 4.84 -2.81 6.57
N VAL A 28 4.35 -4.05 6.67
CA VAL A 28 3.28 -4.56 5.81
C VAL A 28 1.99 -3.76 5.97
N ILE A 29 1.61 -3.47 7.23
CA ILE A 29 0.41 -2.68 7.53
C ILE A 29 0.52 -1.28 6.90
N MET A 30 1.64 -0.60 7.08
CA MET A 30 1.86 0.73 6.51
C MET A 30 1.87 0.72 4.99
N THR A 31 2.44 -0.32 4.37
CA THR A 31 2.37 -0.47 2.91
C THR A 31 0.92 -0.65 2.43
N TYR A 32 0.09 -1.43 3.12
CA TYR A 32 -1.33 -1.55 2.76
C TYR A 32 -2.10 -0.24 2.94
N VAL A 33 -1.85 0.51 4.00
CA VAL A 33 -2.42 1.85 4.20
C VAL A 33 -2.04 2.79 3.06
N ALA A 34 -0.78 2.73 2.62
CA ALA A 34 -0.29 3.53 1.50
C ALA A 34 -0.99 3.15 0.18
N ILE A 35 -1.15 1.85 -0.10
CA ILE A 35 -1.91 1.38 -1.28
C ILE A 35 -3.38 1.82 -1.22
N ASP A 36 -4.05 1.67 -0.07
CA ASP A 36 -5.41 2.15 0.14
C ASP A 36 -5.51 3.67 -0.14
N THR A 37 -4.50 4.43 0.27
CA THR A 37 -4.42 5.88 0.02
C THR A 37 -4.26 6.18 -1.48
N MET A 38 -3.40 5.45 -2.19
CA MET A 38 -3.22 5.67 -3.63
C MET A 38 -4.47 5.27 -4.43
N ALA A 39 -5.15 4.19 -4.03
CA ALA A 39 -6.43 3.80 -4.59
C ALA A 39 -7.48 4.91 -4.40
N PHE A 40 -7.59 5.47 -3.18
CA PHE A 40 -8.46 6.61 -2.88
C PHE A 40 -8.16 7.83 -3.76
N LEU A 41 -6.87 8.18 -3.92
CA LEU A 41 -6.46 9.32 -4.75
C LEU A 41 -6.78 9.11 -6.23
N SER A 42 -6.77 7.87 -6.71
CA SER A 42 -7.03 7.53 -8.12
C SER A 42 -8.52 7.52 -8.51
N MET A 43 -9.43 7.57 -7.53
CA MET A 43 -10.87 7.39 -7.78
C MET A 43 -11.46 8.48 -8.69
N PRO A 44 -12.39 8.12 -9.60
CA PRO A 44 -13.16 9.10 -10.38
C PRO A 44 -13.87 10.12 -9.49
N LEU A 45 -13.99 11.38 -9.92
CA LEU A 45 -14.60 12.46 -9.13
C LEU A 45 -16.04 12.19 -8.67
N ASN A 46 -16.81 11.42 -9.44
CA ASN A 46 -18.18 11.04 -9.08
C ASN A 46 -18.27 9.91 -8.03
N GLN A 47 -17.13 9.37 -7.59
CA GLN A 47 -17.06 8.33 -6.59
C GLN A 47 -16.58 8.87 -5.24
N THR A 48 -17.35 8.59 -4.19
CA THR A 48 -17.09 9.10 -2.84
C THR A 48 -16.53 8.05 -1.89
N LYS A 49 -16.63 6.75 -2.22
CA LYS A 49 -16.19 5.65 -1.37
C LYS A 49 -15.08 4.85 -2.04
N ASN A 50 -13.94 4.76 -1.35
CA ASN A 50 -12.88 3.82 -1.67
C ASN A 50 -13.25 2.44 -1.15
N GLY A 51 -12.92 1.41 -1.89
CA GLY A 51 -13.21 0.04 -1.49
C GLY A 51 -12.44 -1.00 -2.28
N LYS A 52 -12.96 -2.22 -2.24
CA LYS A 52 -12.37 -3.40 -2.87
C LYS A 52 -11.99 -3.19 -4.33
N LYS A 53 -12.89 -2.61 -5.11
CA LYS A 53 -12.71 -2.48 -6.57
C LYS A 53 -11.53 -1.56 -6.87
N GLU A 54 -11.42 -0.45 -6.16
CA GLU A 54 -10.42 0.59 -6.37
C GLU A 54 -9.04 0.08 -5.93
N PHE A 55 -8.97 -0.57 -4.77
CA PHE A 55 -7.75 -1.23 -4.30
C PHE A 55 -7.24 -2.26 -5.31
N ILE A 56 -8.11 -3.20 -5.75
CA ILE A 56 -7.74 -4.24 -6.72
C ILE A 56 -7.28 -3.62 -8.03
N SER A 57 -7.96 -2.58 -8.50
CA SER A 57 -7.62 -1.89 -9.76
C SER A 57 -6.26 -1.22 -9.67
N TRP A 58 -5.97 -0.53 -8.55
CA TRP A 58 -4.69 0.11 -8.33
C TRP A 58 -3.55 -0.91 -8.26
N VAL A 59 -3.73 -1.98 -7.47
CA VAL A 59 -2.73 -3.06 -7.35
C VAL A 59 -2.46 -3.70 -8.70
N ASN A 60 -3.50 -4.09 -9.44
CA ASN A 60 -3.34 -4.72 -10.75
C ASN A 60 -2.57 -3.82 -11.74
N LYS A 61 -2.73 -2.50 -11.63
CA LYS A 61 -2.05 -1.55 -12.51
C LYS A 61 -0.60 -1.30 -12.09
N TYR A 62 -0.34 -1.09 -10.80
CA TYR A 62 0.94 -0.53 -10.33
C TYR A 62 1.82 -1.48 -9.54
N MET A 63 1.27 -2.48 -8.86
CA MET A 63 2.09 -3.48 -8.18
C MET A 63 2.57 -4.51 -9.18
N LYS A 64 3.88 -4.48 -9.43
CA LYS A 64 4.60 -5.41 -10.28
C LYS A 64 5.81 -5.88 -9.52
N THR A 65 6.18 -7.14 -9.74
CA THR A 65 7.46 -7.65 -9.29
C THR A 65 8.28 -8.04 -10.51
N ASP A 66 9.54 -8.44 -10.30
CA ASP A 66 10.40 -8.87 -11.42
C ASP A 66 9.84 -10.14 -12.07
N GLU A 67 9.99 -10.26 -13.39
CA GLU A 67 9.46 -11.39 -14.15
C GLU A 67 10.03 -12.74 -13.70
N MET A 68 11.24 -12.76 -13.12
CA MET A 68 11.88 -13.96 -12.59
C MET A 68 11.35 -14.40 -11.23
N GLN A 69 10.49 -13.61 -10.57
CA GLN A 69 9.90 -14.00 -9.30
C GLN A 69 8.96 -15.20 -9.45
N SER A 70 9.02 -16.09 -8.45
CA SER A 70 8.15 -17.26 -8.36
C SER A 70 6.66 -16.91 -8.27
N TYR A 71 6.33 -15.69 -7.85
CA TYR A 71 4.96 -15.21 -7.69
C TYR A 71 4.80 -13.80 -8.25
N GLN A 72 3.70 -13.57 -8.97
CA GLN A 72 3.30 -12.26 -9.48
C GLN A 72 2.07 -11.77 -8.71
N TYR A 73 2.07 -10.49 -8.32
CA TYR A 73 0.93 -9.94 -7.57
C TYR A 73 -0.37 -10.02 -8.35
N SER A 74 -1.42 -10.41 -7.63
CA SER A 74 -2.81 -10.30 -8.04
C SER A 74 -3.54 -9.35 -7.11
N GLY A 75 -4.29 -8.39 -7.65
CA GLY A 75 -5.09 -7.46 -6.85
C GLY A 75 -6.05 -8.17 -5.91
N LYS A 76 -6.64 -9.29 -6.34
CA LYS A 76 -7.52 -10.09 -5.49
C LYS A 76 -6.78 -10.69 -4.29
N ASP A 77 -5.60 -11.27 -4.54
CA ASP A 77 -4.78 -11.88 -3.48
C ASP A 77 -4.29 -10.82 -2.49
N MET A 78 -3.77 -9.68 -2.99
CA MET A 78 -3.36 -8.59 -2.13
C MET A 78 -4.52 -7.98 -1.34
N TYR A 79 -5.72 -7.87 -1.93
CA TYR A 79 -6.90 -7.39 -1.21
C TYR A 79 -7.31 -8.37 -0.10
N ALA A 80 -7.25 -9.68 -0.38
CA ALA A 80 -7.52 -10.73 0.59
C ALA A 80 -6.54 -10.68 1.77
N ALA A 81 -5.25 -10.52 1.46
CA ALA A 81 -4.17 -10.41 2.43
C ALA A 81 -4.27 -9.11 3.25
N ARG A 82 -4.57 -7.97 2.62
CA ARG A 82 -4.85 -6.70 3.29
C ARG A 82 -6.00 -6.85 4.29
N CYS A 83 -7.09 -7.51 3.90
CA CYS A 83 -8.22 -7.73 4.79
C CYS A 83 -7.84 -8.54 6.03
N GLY A 84 -7.12 -9.66 5.84
CA GLY A 84 -6.65 -10.48 6.95
C GLY A 84 -5.66 -9.74 7.86
N LYS A 85 -4.69 -9.04 7.25
CA LYS A 85 -3.64 -8.35 8.00
C LYS A 85 -4.17 -7.18 8.82
N LEU A 86 -5.05 -6.35 8.25
CA LEU A 86 -5.54 -5.13 8.90
C LEU A 86 -6.68 -5.37 9.88
N HIS A 87 -7.56 -6.34 9.62
CA HIS A 87 -8.78 -6.53 10.44
C HIS A 87 -8.71 -7.69 11.42
N SER A 88 -7.85 -8.68 11.18
CA SER A 88 -7.73 -9.86 12.05
C SER A 88 -6.30 -10.25 12.39
N TYR A 89 -5.30 -9.48 11.95
CA TYR A 89 -3.88 -9.78 12.10
C TYR A 89 -3.54 -11.23 11.70
N SER A 90 -4.14 -11.73 10.62
CA SER A 90 -4.00 -13.10 10.16
C SER A 90 -3.75 -13.19 8.65
N ALA A 91 -3.34 -14.37 8.16
CA ALA A 91 -3.29 -14.65 6.73
C ALA A 91 -4.68 -14.90 6.11
N PHE A 92 -5.72 -15.04 6.94
CA PHE A 92 -7.06 -15.43 6.52
C PHE A 92 -8.01 -14.23 6.44
N SER A 93 -8.91 -14.30 5.47
CA SER A 93 -10.09 -13.45 5.42
C SER A 93 -11.23 -14.21 4.75
N ASP A 94 -12.47 -13.83 5.04
CA ASP A 94 -13.64 -14.40 4.35
C ASP A 94 -13.52 -14.23 2.84
N TYR A 95 -12.95 -13.09 2.40
CA TYR A 95 -12.68 -12.85 1.00
C TYR A 95 -11.69 -13.89 0.43
N ALA A 96 -10.61 -14.20 1.14
CA ALA A 96 -9.64 -15.20 0.70
C ALA A 96 -10.28 -16.58 0.51
N ASN A 97 -11.10 -17.00 1.48
CA ASN A 97 -11.74 -18.31 1.47
C ASN A 97 -12.81 -18.41 0.38
N ASN A 98 -13.66 -17.40 0.26
CA ASN A 98 -14.78 -17.43 -0.68
C ASN A 98 -14.35 -17.24 -2.15
N ASN A 99 -13.13 -16.75 -2.41
CA ASN A 99 -12.66 -16.43 -3.76
C ASN A 99 -11.43 -17.24 -4.18
N GLY A 100 -11.00 -18.24 -3.39
CA GLY A 100 -9.85 -19.07 -3.71
C GLY A 100 -8.53 -18.29 -3.81
N CYS A 101 -8.40 -17.17 -3.10
CA CYS A 101 -7.20 -16.35 -3.13
C CYS A 101 -6.02 -17.06 -2.48
N LYS A 102 -4.81 -16.61 -2.87
CA LYS A 102 -3.58 -16.94 -2.15
C LYS A 102 -3.62 -16.35 -0.73
N LEU A 103 -2.99 -17.08 0.20
CA LEU A 103 -2.78 -16.69 1.58
C LEU A 103 -1.35 -16.17 1.69
N TYR A 104 -1.19 -14.96 2.19
CA TYR A 104 0.14 -14.36 2.33
C TYR A 104 0.70 -14.61 3.73
N GLY A 105 1.86 -15.24 3.78
CA GLY A 105 2.82 -15.07 4.87
C GLY A 105 3.79 -13.94 4.54
N TYR A 106 4.49 -13.42 5.55
CA TYR A 106 5.48 -12.37 5.36
C TYR A 106 6.80 -12.79 5.94
N THR A 107 7.88 -12.49 5.23
CA THR A 107 9.24 -12.85 5.61
C THR A 107 10.21 -11.70 5.42
N GLY A 108 11.33 -11.74 6.15
CA GLY A 108 12.47 -10.83 6.01
C GLY A 108 13.43 -11.21 4.88
N GLU A 109 13.24 -12.34 4.22
CA GLU A 109 14.06 -12.78 3.07
C GLU A 109 14.01 -11.78 1.91
N THR A 110 14.91 -11.92 0.93
CA THR A 110 15.01 -10.98 -0.20
C THR A 110 13.99 -11.23 -1.31
N GLU A 111 13.50 -12.45 -1.47
CA GLU A 111 12.61 -12.85 -2.58
C GLU A 111 11.25 -13.37 -2.12
N HIS A 112 10.25 -13.30 -3.00
CA HIS A 112 9.00 -13.99 -2.78
C HIS A 112 9.18 -15.50 -2.97
N LEU A 113 8.58 -16.28 -2.07
CA LEU A 113 8.61 -17.74 -2.14
C LEU A 113 7.21 -18.28 -2.39
N TYR A 114 7.05 -18.96 -3.53
CA TYR A 114 5.83 -19.67 -3.87
C TYR A 114 6.18 -21.00 -4.53
N ASN A 115 5.77 -22.09 -3.89
CA ASN A 115 5.87 -23.43 -4.44
C ASN A 115 4.48 -24.09 -4.44
N PRO A 116 3.75 -24.11 -5.58
CA PRO A 116 2.41 -24.69 -5.63
C PRO A 116 2.38 -26.19 -5.34
N LYS A 117 3.51 -26.90 -5.44
CA LYS A 117 3.59 -28.33 -5.12
C LYS A 117 3.57 -28.58 -3.60
N GLU A 118 4.02 -27.62 -2.81
CA GLU A 118 3.98 -27.69 -1.34
C GLU A 118 2.69 -27.09 -0.79
N SER A 119 2.28 -25.95 -1.34
CA SER A 119 1.00 -25.33 -1.02
C SER A 119 0.50 -24.51 -2.18
N GLU A 120 -0.63 -24.92 -2.75
CA GLU A 120 -1.26 -24.18 -3.84
C GLU A 120 -1.72 -22.78 -3.41
N ARG A 121 -1.92 -22.54 -2.11
CA ARG A 121 -2.47 -21.28 -1.61
C ARG A 121 -1.46 -20.41 -0.88
N LEU A 122 -0.45 -20.96 -0.22
CA LEU A 122 0.49 -20.16 0.57
C LEU A 122 1.55 -19.51 -0.32
N VAL A 123 1.73 -18.20 -0.15
CA VAL A 123 2.82 -17.42 -0.73
C VAL A 123 3.52 -16.69 0.40
N LEU A 124 4.85 -16.76 0.49
CA LEU A 124 5.62 -15.95 1.42
C LEU A 124 6.12 -14.69 0.71
N ILE A 125 5.61 -13.55 1.14
CA ILE A 125 5.97 -12.24 0.59
C ILE A 125 7.15 -11.68 1.38
N SER A 126 8.32 -11.61 0.73
CA SER A 126 9.43 -10.75 1.17
C SER A 126 8.95 -9.32 1.42
N VAL A 127 9.14 -8.83 2.66
CA VAL A 127 8.82 -7.45 3.03
C VAL A 127 9.76 -6.43 2.39
N PRO A 128 11.10 -6.63 2.35
CA PRO A 128 11.98 -5.74 1.60
C PRO A 128 11.54 -5.58 0.15
N ARG A 129 11.18 -6.69 -0.51
CA ARG A 129 10.71 -6.71 -1.89
C ARG A 129 9.38 -6.00 -2.06
N LEU A 130 8.41 -6.29 -1.20
CA LEU A 130 7.09 -5.63 -1.20
C LEU A 130 7.22 -4.11 -1.13
N VAL A 131 8.12 -3.59 -0.28
CA VAL A 131 8.35 -2.14 -0.16
C VAL A 131 8.97 -1.57 -1.43
N ASN A 132 9.96 -2.25 -2.02
CA ASN A 132 10.60 -1.80 -3.26
C ASN A 132 9.64 -1.81 -4.46
N ASP A 133 8.84 -2.88 -4.58
CA ASP A 133 7.81 -3.02 -5.59
C ASP A 133 6.73 -1.93 -5.43
N PHE A 134 6.35 -1.62 -4.18
CA PHE A 134 5.43 -0.51 -3.89
C PHE A 134 6.03 0.86 -4.26
N ILE A 135 7.29 1.14 -3.92
CA ILE A 135 7.97 2.40 -4.29
C ILE A 135 7.99 2.56 -5.82
N THR A 136 8.24 1.47 -6.55
CA THR A 136 8.21 1.45 -8.01
C THR A 136 6.81 1.71 -8.54
N GLY A 137 5.80 1.04 -7.98
CA GLY A 137 4.40 1.27 -8.32
C GLY A 137 3.95 2.71 -8.06
N LEU A 138 4.39 3.30 -6.94
CA LEU A 138 4.14 4.68 -6.57
C LEU A 138 4.75 5.66 -7.59
N LYS A 139 6.01 5.43 -7.99
CA LYS A 139 6.68 6.21 -9.03
C LYS A 139 5.89 6.17 -10.33
N ASN A 140 5.47 4.98 -10.76
CA ASN A 140 4.69 4.79 -12.00
C ASN A 140 3.32 5.46 -11.90
N PHE A 141 2.65 5.38 -10.76
CA PHE A 141 1.37 6.06 -10.51
C PHE A 141 1.45 7.57 -10.71
N PHE A 142 2.46 8.22 -10.12
CA PHE A 142 2.63 9.66 -10.31
C PHE A 142 3.15 10.03 -11.69
N GLN A 143 3.94 9.18 -12.35
CA GLN A 143 4.32 9.38 -13.75
C GLN A 143 3.12 9.32 -14.69
N ASP A 144 2.18 8.42 -14.46
CA ASP A 144 0.91 8.37 -15.18
C ASP A 144 0.09 9.65 -14.93
N ALA A 145 0.02 10.11 -13.68
CA ALA A 145 -0.70 11.35 -13.34
C ALA A 145 -0.13 12.58 -14.05
N LEU A 146 1.17 12.63 -14.33
CA LEU A 146 1.77 13.72 -15.11
C LEU A 146 1.35 13.70 -16.58
N LYS A 147 0.87 12.56 -17.10
CA LYS A 147 0.48 12.36 -18.51
C LYS A 147 -1.03 12.32 -18.70
N ASP A 148 -1.78 11.96 -17.66
CA ASP A 148 -3.24 11.83 -17.67
C ASP A 148 -3.89 12.95 -16.83
N LYS A 149 -4.49 13.93 -17.52
CA LYS A 149 -5.18 15.06 -16.87
C LYS A 149 -6.34 14.62 -15.99
N THR A 150 -7.03 13.52 -16.33
CA THR A 150 -8.15 13.02 -15.52
C THR A 150 -7.64 12.47 -14.20
N LEU A 151 -6.57 11.66 -14.26
CA LEU A 151 -5.94 11.12 -13.05
C LEU A 151 -5.34 12.25 -12.19
N GLN A 152 -4.71 13.25 -12.81
CA GLN A 152 -4.21 14.43 -12.11
C GLN A 152 -5.34 15.15 -11.34
N GLN A 153 -6.46 15.42 -12.00
CA GLN A 153 -7.62 16.05 -11.38
C GLN A 153 -8.20 15.22 -10.22
N ASN A 154 -8.27 13.89 -10.39
CA ASN A 154 -8.70 12.98 -9.32
C ASN A 154 -7.82 13.11 -8.07
N ILE A 155 -6.50 13.14 -8.26
CA ILE A 155 -5.51 13.30 -7.18
C ILE A 155 -5.64 14.68 -6.54
N ASP A 156 -5.61 15.75 -7.33
CA ASP A 156 -5.68 17.14 -6.84
C ASP A 156 -6.91 17.40 -5.97
N SER A 157 -8.07 16.85 -6.38
CA SER A 157 -9.31 17.01 -5.63
C SER A 157 -9.27 16.37 -4.23
N ARG A 158 -8.41 15.36 -4.03
CA ARG A 158 -8.40 14.49 -2.84
C ARG A 158 -7.16 14.59 -1.98
N ILE A 159 -6.04 15.05 -2.53
CA ILE A 159 -4.74 15.01 -1.83
C ILE A 159 -4.71 15.82 -0.54
N LYS A 160 -5.54 16.85 -0.44
CA LYS A 160 -5.74 17.64 0.78
C LYS A 160 -6.37 16.86 1.95
N PHE A 161 -7.00 15.71 1.66
CA PHE A 161 -7.61 14.84 2.69
C PHE A 161 -6.66 13.73 3.15
N VAL A 162 -5.51 13.58 2.51
CA VAL A 162 -4.48 12.65 2.99
C VAL A 162 -3.80 13.27 4.20
N TYR A 163 -3.65 12.47 5.25
CA TYR A 163 -3.05 12.91 6.51
C TYR A 163 -1.69 13.57 6.27
N GLN A 164 -1.49 14.75 6.86
CA GLN A 164 -0.24 15.47 6.87
C GLN A 164 0.20 15.57 8.33
N GLN A 165 1.42 15.12 8.64
CA GLN A 165 2.04 15.44 9.91
C GLN A 165 2.41 16.92 9.90
N PHE A 166 2.01 17.63 10.96
CA PHE A 166 2.47 18.98 11.24
C PHE A 166 3.41 18.89 12.44
N ASP A 167 4.61 19.44 12.30
CA ASP A 167 5.52 19.60 13.43
C ASP A 167 4.92 20.68 14.34
N ILE A 168 4.48 20.27 15.54
CA ILE A 168 4.10 21.23 16.57
C ILE A 168 5.39 21.62 17.28
N ASN A 169 5.80 22.89 17.16
CA ASN A 169 6.88 23.43 17.98
C ASN A 169 6.42 23.38 19.44
N GLN A 170 7.12 22.58 20.26
CA GLN A 170 6.76 22.36 21.67
C GLN A 170 6.76 23.65 22.52
N GLU A 171 7.37 24.74 22.03
CA GLU A 171 7.34 26.05 22.69
C GLU A 171 5.93 26.67 22.75
N GLU A 172 5.04 26.38 21.78
CA GLU A 172 3.67 26.96 21.76
C GLU A 172 2.67 26.28 22.72
N ILE A 173 3.03 25.13 23.31
CA ILE A 173 2.14 24.37 24.21
C ILE A 173 2.28 24.86 25.67
N SER A 174 3.39 25.51 26.02
CA SER A 174 3.66 25.91 27.41
C SER A 174 2.83 27.10 27.92
N ASP A 175 2.21 27.87 27.03
CA ASP A 175 1.42 29.07 27.38
C ASP A 175 -0.11 28.83 27.46
N LYS A 176 -0.59 27.60 27.27
CA LYS A 176 -2.05 27.32 27.21
C LYS A 176 -2.51 26.04 27.93
N VAL A 177 -1.94 25.76 29.11
CA VAL A 177 -2.57 24.84 30.06
C VAL A 177 -2.64 25.53 31.43
N PRO A 178 -3.84 25.80 31.98
CA PRO A 178 -3.98 26.27 33.36
C PRO A 178 -3.58 25.20 34.39
#